data_AF-A0A382DRP9-F1
#
_entry.id   AF-A0A382DRP9-F1
#
_cell.length_a   1.000
_cell.length_b   1.000
_cell.length_c   1.000
_cell.angle_alpha   90.00
_cell.angle_beta   90.00
_cell.angle_gamma   90.00
#
_symmetry.space_group_name_H-M   'P 1'
#
loop_
_entity.id
_entity.type
_entity.pdbx_description
1 polymer ?
#
loop_
_entity_poly.entity_id
_entity_poly.type
_entity_poly.pdbx_seq_one_letter_code
_entity_poly.pdbx_strand_id
1 'polypeptide(L)'
;MGDYKMNQEILHEKVLYPVTRVRTAKAGGSGVVVYSKEDPDKPGEFINVVLTCEHVINDAVTVKSEWDSLLKREIKKDVAEEVTVEVFDYIGSKIASANSTQAEIIAYDKNHDLAAVRLTNIKPLDYVSTLYPESQIEGLKLFDEVWTSGCSLLHDPFANKGELTYLREMID
;
A
#
# COMPACT_ATOMS: atom_id res chain seq x y z
N MET A 1 -0.40 30.62 -2.57
CA MET A 1 -0.25 29.23 -2.12
C MET A 1 1.01 29.24 -1.27
N GLY A 2 0.89 29.15 0.06
CA GLY A 2 2.03 29.36 0.96
C GLY A 2 3.06 28.24 0.80
N ASP A 3 4.35 28.59 0.83
CA ASP A 3 5.48 27.66 0.82
C ASP A 3 5.39 26.70 2.01
N TYR A 4 4.69 25.57 1.85
CA TYR A 4 4.79 24.44 2.77
C TYR A 4 6.12 23.74 2.48
N LYS A 5 7.20 24.26 3.06
CA LYS A 5 8.45 23.49 3.12
C LYS A 5 8.22 22.29 4.04
N MET A 6 8.25 21.09 3.47
CA MET A 6 8.25 19.84 4.25
C MET A 6 9.40 19.90 5.25
N ASN A 7 9.07 19.89 6.54
CA ASN A 7 10.07 19.79 7.60
C ASN A 7 10.36 18.29 7.88
N GLN A 8 11.40 18.02 8.68
CA GLN A 8 11.80 16.63 8.97
C GLN A 8 10.67 15.83 9.62
N GLU A 9 9.88 16.44 10.51
CA GLU A 9 8.78 15.78 11.20
C GLU A 9 7.69 15.33 10.22
N ILE A 10 7.26 16.22 9.32
CA ILE A 10 6.26 15.90 8.28
C ILE A 10 6.77 14.78 7.36
N LEU A 11 8.05 14.79 6.99
CA LEU A 11 8.63 13.71 6.18
C LEU A 11 8.60 12.36 6.90
N HIS A 12 8.84 12.34 8.21
CA HIS A 12 8.71 11.09 8.97
C HIS A 12 7.26 10.62 9.00
N GLU A 13 6.34 11.48 9.45
CA GLU A 13 4.94 11.09 9.67
C GLU A 13 4.16 10.79 8.39
N LYS A 14 4.46 11.50 7.30
CA LYS A 14 3.68 11.42 6.05
C LYS A 14 4.34 10.61 4.94
N VAL A 15 5.67 10.43 5.00
CA VAL A 15 6.42 9.73 3.94
C VAL A 15 7.01 8.43 4.45
N LEU A 16 7.70 8.43 5.60
CA LEU A 16 8.43 7.25 6.08
C LEU A 16 7.56 6.29 6.89
N TYR A 17 6.93 6.77 7.96
CA TYR A 17 6.19 5.95 8.91
C TYR A 17 4.98 5.19 8.36
N PRO A 18 4.23 5.67 7.35
CA PRO A 18 3.13 4.89 6.79
C PRO A 18 3.62 3.76 5.84
N VAL A 19 4.92 3.66 5.55
CA VAL A 19 5.47 2.60 4.70
C VAL A 19 5.45 1.28 5.43
N THR A 20 5.00 0.25 4.72
CA THR A 20 4.99 -1.15 5.18
C THR A 20 5.82 -2.01 4.24
N ARG A 21 6.30 -3.16 4.73
CA ARG A 21 6.88 -4.20 3.89
C ARG A 21 5.82 -5.26 3.62
N VAL A 22 5.56 -5.56 2.35
CA VAL A 22 4.57 -6.57 1.93
C VAL A 22 5.32 -7.77 1.38
N ARG A 23 4.92 -8.97 1.77
CA ARG A 23 5.54 -10.23 1.32
C ARG A 23 4.50 -11.28 1.03
N THR A 24 4.80 -12.07 0.02
CA THR A 24 4.13 -13.32 -0.32
C THR A 24 5.08 -14.48 -0.03
N ALA A 25 4.72 -15.69 -0.50
CA ALA A 25 5.59 -16.85 -0.36
C ALA A 25 6.89 -16.73 -1.19
N LYS A 26 6.86 -16.04 -2.34
CA LYS A 26 7.98 -16.01 -3.29
C LYS A 26 8.49 -14.61 -3.61
N ALA A 27 7.73 -13.57 -3.29
CA ALA A 27 8.05 -12.19 -3.62
C ALA A 27 7.82 -11.26 -2.43
N GLY A 28 8.16 -10.00 -2.64
CA GLY A 28 7.77 -8.95 -1.73
C GLY A 28 8.25 -7.59 -2.21
N GLY A 29 7.74 -6.57 -1.54
CA GLY A 29 7.95 -5.18 -1.90
C GLY A 29 7.46 -4.27 -0.79
N SER A 30 6.98 -3.11 -1.20
CA SER A 30 6.54 -2.05 -0.29
C SER A 30 5.02 -1.92 -0.39
N GLY A 31 4.42 -1.50 0.71
CA GLY A 31 3.06 -0.99 0.73
C GLY A 31 3.00 0.31 1.51
N VAL A 32 1.84 0.95 1.50
CA VAL A 32 1.56 2.17 2.26
C VAL A 32 0.21 2.08 2.96
N VAL A 33 0.16 2.39 4.25
CA VAL A 33 -1.10 2.49 4.99
C VAL A 33 -1.88 3.70 4.48
N VAL A 34 -3.09 3.49 3.95
CA VAL A 34 -3.97 4.56 3.44
C VAL A 34 -5.28 4.69 4.19
N TYR A 35 -5.58 3.74 5.07
CA TYR A 35 -6.79 3.73 5.87
C TYR A 35 -6.55 3.05 7.21
N SER A 36 -6.93 3.71 8.29
CA SER A 36 -7.06 3.14 9.63
C SER A 36 -8.19 3.87 10.34
N LYS A 37 -9.36 3.23 10.46
CA LYS A 37 -10.53 3.78 11.16
C LYS A 37 -11.28 2.67 11.90
N GLU A 38 -11.98 3.04 12.95
CA GLU A 38 -12.82 2.13 13.71
C GLU A 38 -13.87 1.47 12.80
N ASP A 39 -14.04 0.16 12.97
CA ASP A 39 -15.03 -0.63 12.25
C ASP A 39 -16.44 -0.22 12.74
N PRO A 40 -17.32 0.25 11.84
CA PRO A 40 -18.65 0.72 12.23
C PRO A 40 -19.51 -0.38 12.85
N ASP A 41 -19.23 -1.65 12.53
CA ASP A 41 -19.98 -2.81 13.01
C ASP A 41 -19.33 -3.48 14.23
N LYS A 42 -18.08 -3.10 14.57
CA LYS A 42 -17.31 -3.69 15.67
C LYS A 42 -16.56 -2.62 16.49
N PRO A 43 -17.21 -2.02 17.48
CA PRO A 43 -16.60 -1.00 18.33
C PRO A 43 -15.29 -1.48 18.98
N GLY A 44 -14.25 -0.65 18.88
CA GLY A 44 -12.90 -0.93 19.36
C GLY A 44 -12.00 -1.72 18.41
N GLU A 45 -12.52 -2.24 17.28
CA GLU A 45 -11.72 -2.83 16.21
C GLU A 45 -11.47 -1.80 15.09
N PHE A 46 -10.31 -1.85 14.45
CA PHE A 46 -9.96 -0.96 13.34
C PHE A 46 -9.88 -1.74 12.02
N ILE A 47 -10.45 -1.15 10.98
CA ILE A 47 -10.20 -1.54 9.60
C ILE A 47 -8.93 -0.84 9.14
N ASN A 48 -7.92 -1.64 8.80
CA ASN A 48 -6.62 -1.16 8.33
C ASN A 48 -6.40 -1.61 6.88
N VAL A 49 -6.16 -0.66 5.97
CA VAL A 49 -5.92 -0.95 4.54
C VAL A 49 -4.57 -0.41 4.10
N VAL A 50 -3.84 -1.26 3.40
CA VAL A 50 -2.55 -0.97 2.78
C VAL A 50 -2.71 -1.05 1.26
N LEU A 51 -2.21 -0.05 0.53
CA LEU A 51 -2.01 -0.14 -0.92
C LEU A 51 -0.62 -0.68 -1.22
N THR A 52 -0.53 -1.51 -2.24
CA THR A 52 0.70 -2.10 -2.77
C THR A 52 0.56 -2.26 -4.28
N CYS A 53 1.64 -2.63 -4.97
CA CYS A 53 1.56 -3.00 -6.37
C CYS A 53 0.94 -4.40 -6.55
N GLU A 54 0.25 -4.63 -7.66
CA GLU A 54 -0.29 -5.97 -7.99
C GLU A 54 0.85 -6.96 -8.18
N HIS A 55 1.93 -6.57 -8.84
CA HIS A 55 3.07 -7.47 -9.07
C HIS A 55 3.75 -7.94 -7.78
N VAL A 56 3.54 -7.23 -6.66
CA VAL A 56 4.05 -7.63 -5.34
C VAL A 56 3.23 -8.79 -4.76
N ILE A 57 1.93 -8.85 -5.05
CA ILE A 57 1.00 -9.85 -4.52
C ILE A 57 0.62 -10.93 -5.54
N ASN A 58 1.12 -10.84 -6.77
CA ASN A 58 0.65 -11.67 -7.88
C ASN A 58 0.82 -13.18 -7.65
N ASP A 59 1.84 -13.61 -6.92
CA ASP A 59 2.10 -15.02 -6.62
C ASP A 59 1.20 -15.56 -5.52
N ALA A 60 0.52 -14.69 -4.78
CA ALA A 60 -0.55 -15.05 -3.86
C ALA A 60 -1.90 -15.21 -4.57
N VAL A 61 -2.04 -14.86 -5.85
CA VAL A 61 -3.29 -14.97 -6.61
C VAL A 61 -3.20 -16.07 -7.66
N THR A 62 -3.96 -17.16 -7.47
CA THR A 62 -4.01 -18.30 -8.40
C THR A 62 -5.33 -18.35 -9.15
N VAL A 63 -5.29 -18.46 -10.48
CA VAL A 63 -6.48 -18.68 -11.31
C VAL A 63 -6.81 -20.18 -11.31
N LYS A 64 -7.99 -20.55 -10.80
CA LYS A 64 -8.51 -21.93 -10.85
C LYS A 64 -9.72 -22.01 -11.79
N SER A 65 -9.74 -23.04 -12.63
CA SER A 65 -10.94 -23.37 -13.42
C SER A 65 -11.85 -24.25 -12.57
N GLU A 66 -13.08 -23.80 -12.34
CA GLU A 66 -14.11 -24.55 -11.64
C GLU A 66 -15.32 -24.74 -12.55
N TRP A 67 -15.94 -25.91 -12.48
CA TRP A 67 -17.17 -26.17 -13.22
C TRP A 67 -18.36 -25.50 -12.53
N ASP A 68 -18.98 -24.51 -13.18
CA ASP A 68 -20.20 -23.89 -12.70
C ASP A 68 -21.40 -24.72 -13.14
N SER A 69 -22.05 -25.39 -12.18
CA SER A 69 -23.21 -26.25 -12.43
C SER A 69 -24.46 -25.48 -12.87
N LEU A 70 -24.59 -24.20 -12.54
CA LEU A 70 -25.71 -23.34 -12.93
C LEU A 70 -25.51 -22.80 -14.35
N LEU A 71 -24.30 -22.34 -14.66
CA LEU A 71 -23.94 -21.81 -15.98
C LEU A 71 -23.54 -22.91 -16.99
N LYS A 72 -23.39 -24.16 -16.53
CA LYS A 72 -22.97 -25.34 -17.31
C LYS A 72 -21.72 -25.11 -18.17
N ARG A 73 -20.73 -24.42 -17.59
CA ARG A 73 -19.45 -24.12 -18.24
C ARG A 73 -18.34 -24.03 -17.20
N GLU A 74 -17.10 -24.16 -17.65
CA GLU A 74 -15.95 -23.80 -16.82
C GLU A 74 -15.89 -22.29 -16.64
N ILE A 75 -15.79 -21.86 -15.38
CA ILE A 75 -15.51 -20.48 -15.00
C ILE A 75 -14.11 -20.42 -14.41
N LYS A 76 -13.37 -19.36 -14.75
CA LYS A 76 -12.10 -19.06 -14.09
C LYS A 76 -12.39 -18.21 -12.87
N LYS A 77 -11.91 -18.66 -11.72
CA LYS A 77 -12.03 -17.95 -10.45
C LYS A 77 -10.65 -17.73 -9.87
N ASP A 78 -10.41 -16.51 -9.42
CA ASP A 78 -9.17 -16.16 -8.75
C ASP A 78 -9.29 -16.53 -7.27
N VAL A 79 -8.29 -17.25 -6.77
CA VAL A 79 -8.17 -17.66 -5.37
C VAL A 79 -6.93 -16.96 -4.83
N ALA A 80 -7.14 -16.06 -3.88
CA ALA A 80 -6.09 -15.30 -3.21
C ALA A 80 -5.70 -15.99 -1.89
N GLU A 81 -4.40 -16.18 -1.68
CA GLU A 81 -3.81 -16.52 -0.39
C GLU A 81 -3.56 -15.24 0.43
N GLU A 82 -3.49 -15.37 1.75
CA GLU A 82 -3.11 -14.23 2.61
C GLU A 82 -1.67 -13.81 2.35
N VAL A 83 -1.42 -12.50 2.45
CA VAL A 83 -0.08 -11.92 2.36
C VAL A 83 0.39 -11.46 3.73
N THR A 84 1.70 -11.42 3.94
CA THR A 84 2.28 -10.89 5.18
C THR A 84 2.64 -9.42 5.01
N VAL A 85 2.18 -8.58 5.93
CA VAL A 85 2.51 -7.16 5.99
C VAL A 85 3.24 -6.86 7.29
N GLU A 86 4.36 -6.15 7.20
CA GLU A 86 5.08 -5.60 8.35
C GLU A 86 4.89 -4.10 8.45
N VAL A 87 4.41 -3.68 9.62
CA VAL A 87 4.29 -2.28 10.01
C VAL A 87 5.44 -1.95 10.96
N PHE A 88 6.14 -0.84 10.71
CA PHE A 88 7.34 -0.47 11.45
C PHE A 88 7.03 0.53 12.56
N ASP A 89 7.58 0.29 13.75
CA ASP A 89 7.61 1.26 14.84
C ASP A 89 8.93 2.01 14.82
N TYR A 90 8.88 3.30 15.15
CA TYR A 90 10.04 4.19 15.09
C TYR A 90 10.30 4.91 16.41
N ILE A 91 11.58 5.10 16.73
CA ILE A 91 12.07 6.07 17.72
C ILE A 91 12.89 7.11 16.96
N GLY A 92 12.23 8.20 16.58
CA GLY A 92 12.78 9.16 15.61
C GLY A 92 13.06 8.48 14.27
N SER A 93 14.25 8.65 13.71
CA SER A 93 14.60 8.03 12.40
C SER A 93 15.04 6.56 12.48
N LYS A 94 14.94 5.91 13.65
CA LYS A 94 15.40 4.53 13.85
C LYS A 94 14.22 3.60 14.03
N ILE A 95 14.26 2.47 13.33
CA ILE A 95 13.28 1.39 13.52
C ILE A 95 13.52 0.77 14.90
N ALA A 96 12.47 0.79 15.71
CA ALA A 96 12.43 0.17 17.02
C ALA A 96 11.89 -1.26 16.95
N SER A 97 10.89 -1.49 16.10
CA SER A 97 10.28 -2.81 15.91
C SER A 97 9.63 -2.93 14.52
N ALA A 98 9.35 -4.16 14.09
CA ALA A 98 8.54 -4.45 12.91
C ALA A 98 7.48 -5.49 13.29
N ASN A 99 6.21 -5.08 13.26
CA ASN A 99 5.07 -5.90 13.61
C ASN A 99 4.52 -6.59 12.36
N SER A 100 4.70 -7.91 12.28
CA SER A 100 4.21 -8.74 11.18
C SER A 100 2.77 -9.18 11.40
N THR A 101 1.90 -8.98 10.42
CA THR A 101 0.48 -9.39 10.43
C THR A 101 0.08 -10.00 9.09
N GLN A 102 -0.90 -10.92 9.11
CA GLN A 102 -1.51 -11.40 7.87
C GLN A 102 -2.47 -10.36 7.32
N ALA A 103 -2.66 -10.36 6.02
CA ALA A 103 -3.58 -9.47 5.32
C ALA A 103 -4.31 -10.20 4.19
N GLU A 104 -5.59 -9.88 4.05
CA GLU A 104 -6.46 -10.37 3.00
C GLU A 104 -6.37 -9.44 1.78
N ILE A 105 -6.22 -10.01 0.58
CA ILE A 105 -6.31 -9.24 -0.67
C ILE A 105 -7.78 -8.90 -0.92
N ILE A 106 -8.14 -7.62 -0.79
CA ILE A 106 -9.53 -7.15 -0.91
C ILE A 106 -9.86 -6.59 -2.30
N ALA A 107 -8.85 -6.13 -3.05
CA ALA A 107 -8.97 -5.68 -4.43
C ALA A 107 -7.61 -5.70 -5.12
N TYR A 108 -7.58 -5.92 -6.43
CA TYR A 108 -6.41 -5.71 -7.27
C TYR A 108 -6.81 -5.46 -8.72
N ASP A 109 -5.93 -4.81 -9.45
CA ASP A 109 -6.02 -4.59 -10.89
C ASP A 109 -4.65 -4.85 -11.53
N LYS A 110 -4.62 -5.87 -12.39
CA LYS A 110 -3.42 -6.30 -13.13
C LYS A 110 -2.98 -5.30 -14.19
N ASN A 111 -3.92 -4.54 -14.77
CA ASN A 111 -3.61 -3.59 -15.83
C ASN A 111 -2.98 -2.31 -15.25
N HIS A 112 -3.40 -1.93 -14.04
CA HIS A 112 -2.92 -0.74 -13.33
C HIS A 112 -1.79 -1.01 -12.33
N ASP A 113 -1.36 -2.27 -12.20
CA ASP A 113 -0.37 -2.71 -11.21
C ASP A 113 -0.68 -2.25 -9.77
N LEU A 114 -1.94 -2.34 -9.37
CA LEU A 114 -2.41 -1.84 -8.07
C LEU A 114 -3.16 -2.93 -7.30
N ALA A 115 -2.92 -3.01 -5.98
CA ALA A 115 -3.65 -3.87 -5.08
C ALA A 115 -3.91 -3.20 -3.72
N ALA A 116 -5.00 -3.60 -3.08
CA ALA A 116 -5.35 -3.22 -1.72
C ALA A 116 -5.46 -4.48 -0.85
N VAL A 117 -4.82 -4.44 0.31
CA VAL A 117 -4.86 -5.52 1.30
C VAL A 117 -5.39 -5.01 2.63
N ARG A 118 -6.24 -5.79 3.29
CA ARG A 118 -6.79 -5.50 4.61
C ARG A 118 -6.03 -6.27 5.66
N LEU A 119 -5.44 -5.57 6.63
CA LEU A 119 -4.71 -6.23 7.73
C LEU A 119 -5.69 -6.95 8.66
N THR A 120 -5.27 -8.11 9.17
CA THR A 120 -6.01 -8.84 10.22
C THR A 120 -5.82 -8.22 11.60
N ASN A 121 -4.76 -7.43 11.81
CA ASN A 121 -4.57 -6.64 13.01
C ASN A 121 -5.64 -5.54 13.12
N ILE A 122 -6.40 -5.59 14.21
CA ILE A 122 -7.52 -4.69 14.54
C ILE A 122 -7.13 -3.50 15.42
N LYS A 123 -5.85 -3.33 15.74
CA LYS A 123 -5.36 -2.15 16.46
C LYS A 123 -5.29 -0.93 15.53
N PRO A 124 -5.49 0.29 16.06
CA PRO A 124 -5.28 1.51 15.28
C PRO A 124 -3.83 1.61 14.79
N LEU A 125 -3.64 2.20 13.62
CA LEU A 125 -2.34 2.60 13.09
C LEU A 125 -2.26 4.13 13.10
N ASP A 126 -1.23 4.66 13.76
CA ASP A 126 -1.11 6.10 13.99
C ASP A 126 -0.78 6.89 12.72
N TYR A 127 -0.02 6.28 11.81
CA TYR A 127 0.49 6.92 10.60
C TYR A 127 -0.21 6.39 9.36
N VAL A 128 -1.06 7.24 8.78
CA VAL A 128 -1.84 6.96 7.57
C VAL A 128 -1.52 8.00 6.52
N SER A 129 -1.14 7.54 5.33
CA SER A 129 -0.90 8.40 4.17
C SER A 129 -2.22 8.80 3.50
N THR A 130 -2.18 9.90 2.74
CA THR A 130 -3.34 10.43 2.03
C THR A 130 -3.10 10.33 0.53
N LEU A 131 -4.17 10.03 -0.22
CA LEU A 131 -4.14 10.09 -1.68
C LEU A 131 -4.03 11.54 -2.14
N TYR A 132 -3.27 11.75 -3.22
CA TYR A 132 -3.17 13.05 -3.85
C TYR A 132 -4.53 13.43 -4.46
N PRO A 133 -5.06 14.64 -4.21
CA PRO A 133 -6.39 15.00 -4.69
C PRO A 133 -6.48 15.07 -6.22
N GLU A 134 -7.49 14.41 -6.80
CA GLU A 134 -7.69 14.36 -8.25
C GLU A 134 -7.77 15.75 -8.89
N SER A 135 -8.47 16.68 -8.24
CA SER A 135 -8.62 18.07 -8.72
C SER A 135 -7.31 18.86 -8.76
N GLN A 136 -6.22 18.33 -8.19
CA GLN A 136 -4.90 18.98 -8.17
C GLN A 136 -3.92 18.33 -9.16
N ILE A 137 -4.31 17.25 -9.86
CA ILE A 137 -3.45 16.53 -10.80
C ILE A 137 -3.06 17.43 -11.99
N GLU A 138 -4.00 18.20 -12.53
CA GLU A 138 -3.73 19.17 -13.62
C GLU A 138 -2.70 20.25 -13.24
N GLY A 139 -2.49 20.47 -11.93
CA GLY A 139 -1.54 21.45 -11.42
C GLY A 139 -0.09 20.96 -11.36
N LEU A 140 0.15 19.66 -11.53
CA LEU A 140 1.50 19.06 -11.45
C LEU A 140 2.39 19.55 -12.60
N LYS A 141 3.66 19.81 -12.29
CA LYS A 141 4.66 20.30 -13.23
C LYS A 141 5.93 19.47 -13.16
N LEU A 142 6.63 19.44 -14.29
CA LEU A 142 8.02 18.96 -14.29
C LEU A 142 8.83 19.77 -13.27
N PHE A 143 9.75 19.08 -12.60
CA PHE A 143 10.60 19.61 -11.53
C PHE A 143 9.88 19.88 -10.19
N ASP A 144 8.59 19.55 -10.05
CA ASP A 144 7.96 19.55 -8.72
C ASP A 144 8.67 18.51 -7.83
N GLU A 145 9.02 18.92 -6.61
CA GLU A 145 9.73 18.07 -5.66
C GLU A 145 8.84 16.89 -5.22
N VAL A 146 9.42 15.69 -5.21
CA VAL A 146 8.75 14.48 -4.73
C VAL A 146 9.64 13.72 -3.76
N TRP A 147 9.00 12.92 -2.92
CA TRP A 147 9.66 11.96 -2.05
C TRP A 147 9.13 10.57 -2.34
N THR A 148 10.03 9.62 -2.55
CA THR A 148 9.70 8.20 -2.65
C THR A 148 10.18 7.50 -1.39
N SER A 149 9.40 6.55 -0.88
CA SER A 149 9.84 5.71 0.23
C SER A 149 9.28 4.30 0.11
N GLY A 150 10.08 3.32 0.52
CA GLY A 150 9.76 1.91 0.35
C GLY A 150 10.80 0.98 0.95
N CYS A 151 10.50 -0.30 0.89
CA CYS A 151 11.28 -1.46 1.33
C CYS A 151 11.91 -2.18 0.13
N SER A 152 12.61 -1.46 -0.75
CA SER A 152 13.23 -2.07 -1.93
C SER A 152 14.18 -3.19 -1.55
N LEU A 153 14.17 -4.29 -2.32
CA LEU A 153 14.93 -5.53 -2.02
C LEU A 153 14.66 -6.09 -0.62
N LEU A 154 13.47 -5.83 -0.07
CA LEU A 154 13.03 -6.23 1.28
C LEU A 154 13.84 -5.60 2.42
N HIS A 155 14.62 -4.56 2.14
CA HIS A 155 15.26 -3.76 3.18
C HIS A 155 14.23 -3.06 4.06
N ASP A 156 14.71 -2.51 5.17
CA ASP A 156 13.95 -1.59 5.99
C ASP A 156 13.59 -0.32 5.17
N PRO A 157 12.47 0.36 5.50
CA PRO A 157 12.05 1.55 4.78
C PRO A 157 13.14 2.62 4.70
N PHE A 158 13.38 3.13 3.49
CA PHE A 158 14.22 4.29 3.28
C PHE A 158 13.52 5.27 2.34
N ALA A 159 13.89 6.55 2.42
CA ALA A 159 13.28 7.62 1.64
C ALA A 159 14.31 8.32 0.74
N ASN A 160 13.89 8.70 -0.46
CA ASN A 160 14.70 9.41 -1.43
C ASN A 160 13.96 10.66 -1.90
N LYS A 161 14.68 11.78 -1.96
CA LYS A 161 14.20 13.02 -2.58
C LYS A 161 14.43 12.97 -4.08
N GLY A 162 13.46 13.44 -4.85
CA GLY A 162 13.53 13.55 -6.30
C GLY A 162 12.65 14.68 -6.82
N GLU A 163 12.37 14.63 -8.12
CA GLU A 163 11.52 15.59 -8.81
C GLU A 163 10.67 14.88 -9.88
N LEU A 164 9.52 15.45 -10.23
CA LEU A 164 8.70 14.96 -11.34
C LEU A 164 9.43 15.16 -12.66
N THR A 165 9.68 14.08 -13.40
CA THR A 165 10.44 14.09 -14.66
C THR A 165 9.59 13.83 -15.90
N TYR A 166 8.36 13.36 -15.73
CA TYR A 166 7.46 13.02 -16.83
C TYR A 166 5.98 13.10 -16.40
N LEU A 167 5.08 13.52 -17.30
CA LEU A 167 3.65 13.74 -17.00
C LEU A 167 2.70 13.22 -18.10
N ARG A 168 3.22 12.59 -19.17
CA ARG A 168 2.39 12.22 -20.34
C ARG A 168 1.92 10.77 -20.32
N GLU A 169 2.34 9.97 -19.35
CA GLU A 169 1.86 8.59 -19.18
C GLU A 169 0.67 8.61 -18.24
N MET A 170 -0.51 8.32 -18.78
CA MET A 170 -1.70 7.98 -18.02
C MET A 170 -1.90 6.47 -18.18
N ILE A 171 -2.11 5.77 -17.07
CA ILE A 171 -2.47 4.36 -17.08
C ILE A 171 -4.01 4.33 -16.99
N ASP A 172 -4.66 3.92 -18.08
CA ASP A 172 -6.12 3.81 -18.25
C ASP A 172 -6.62 2.35 -18.10
#